data_AF-A0A916VXF1-F1
#
_entry.id   AF-A0A916VXF1-F1
#
_cell.length_a   1.000
_cell.length_b   1.000
_cell.length_c   1.000
_cell.angle_alpha   90.00
_cell.angle_beta   90.00
_cell.angle_gamma   90.00
#
_symmetry.space_group_name_H-M   'P 1'
#
loop_
_entity.id
_entity.type
_entity.pdbx_description
1 polymer ?
#
loop_
_entity_poly.entity_id
_entity_poly.type
_entity_poly.pdbx_seq_one_letter_code
_entity_poly.pdbx_strand_id
1 'polypeptide(L)' 'MHISAMKNLDVREIRKACGLTQRELASEMGVNLSTVWRWENVSPPSGPARALLAAMADREKSLPKKGRAA' A
#
# COMPACT_ATOMS: atom_id res chain seq x y z
N MET A 1 -24.24 -7.07 -3.52
CA MET A 1 -23.15 -7.92 -4.05
C MET A 1 -22.00 -7.01 -4.42
N HIS A 2 -20.87 -7.02 -3.71
CA HIS A 2 -19.68 -6.26 -4.12
C HIS A 2 -18.41 -7.06 -3.81
N ILE A 3 -18.04 -7.95 -4.72
CA ILE A 3 -16.69 -8.51 -4.79
C ILE A 3 -16.17 -8.23 -6.20
N SER A 4 -15.76 -6.99 -6.42
CA SER A 4 -14.96 -6.64 -7.61
C SER A 4 -13.88 -5.66 -7.19
N ALA A 5 -13.04 -6.09 -6.24
CA ALA A 5 -11.85 -5.35 -5.80
C ALA A 5 -10.55 -6.00 -6.28
N MET A 6 -10.62 -6.95 -7.24
CA MET A 6 -9.47 -7.78 -7.58
C MET A 6 -8.60 -7.28 -8.75
N LYS A 7 -9.03 -6.25 -9.51
CA LYS A 7 -8.32 -5.92 -10.76
C LYS A 7 -7.17 -4.92 -10.62
N ASN A 8 -7.25 -3.87 -9.79
CA ASN A 8 -6.15 -2.91 -9.64
C ASN A 8 -5.96 -2.52 -8.16
N LEU A 9 -4.87 -2.98 -7.54
CA LEU A 9 -4.45 -2.47 -6.24
C LEU A 9 -3.75 -1.14 -6.48
N ASP A 10 -4.40 -0.04 -6.11
CA ASP A 10 -3.77 1.27 -6.14
C ASP A 10 -2.87 1.44 -4.91
N VAL A 11 -1.57 1.28 -5.14
CA VAL A 11 -0.53 1.38 -4.11
C VAL A 11 -0.55 2.75 -3.44
N ARG A 12 -0.84 3.82 -4.18
CA ARG A 12 -0.85 5.19 -3.65
C ARG A 12 -2.00 5.35 -2.66
N GLU A 13 -3.18 4.85 -3.00
CA GLU A 13 -4.35 4.98 -2.14
C GLU A 13 -4.22 4.12 -0.88
N ILE A 14 -3.69 2.89 -1.00
CA ILE A 14 -3.39 2.05 0.17
C ILE A 14 -2.38 2.74 1.08
N ARG A 15 -1.30 3.29 0.51
CA ARG A 15 -0.28 4.00 1.27
C ARG A 15 -0.85 5.20 2.04
N LYS A 16 -1.65 6.03 1.36
CA LYS A 16 -2.30 7.19 1.96
C LYS A 16 -3.29 6.78 3.04
N ALA A 17 -4.06 5.72 2.82
CA ALA A 17 -4.99 5.17 3.81
C ALA A 17 -4.24 4.77 5.09
N CYS A 18 -3.06 4.18 4.95
CA CYS A 18 -2.16 3.85 6.07
C CYS A 18 -1.37 5.05 6.64
N GLY A 19 -1.54 6.27 6.11
CA GLY A 19 -0.82 7.46 6.58
C GLY A 19 0.70 7.44 6.34
N LEU A 20 1.16 6.64 5.37
CA LEU A 20 2.58 6.45 5.07
C LEU A 20 3.08 7.38 3.96
N THR A 21 4.33 7.81 4.05
CA THR A 21 5.07 8.35 2.92
C THR A 21 5.59 7.22 2.01
N GLN A 22 6.01 7.53 0.78
CA GLN A 22 6.56 6.49 -0.12
C GLN A 22 7.81 5.83 0.46
N ARG A 23 8.63 6.58 1.20
CA ARG A 23 9.84 6.07 1.87
C ARG A 23 9.49 5.11 3.00
N GLU A 24 8.44 5.42 3.76
CA GLU A 24 7.98 4.54 4.84
C GLU A 24 7.37 3.26 4.30
N LEU A 25 6.55 3.35 3.25
CA LEU A 25 6.06 2.14 2.59
C LEU A 25 7.22 1.28 2.06
N ALA A 26 8.23 1.91 1.47
CA ALA A 26 9.41 1.20 0.99
C ALA A 26 10.15 0.48 2.13
N SER A 27 10.32 1.15 3.27
CA SER A 27 10.94 0.59 4.47
C SER A 27 10.15 -0.58 5.05
N GLU A 28 8.82 -0.43 5.20
CA GLU A 28 7.92 -1.47 5.72
C GLU A 28 7.91 -2.71 4.81
N MET A 29 7.97 -2.49 3.49
CA MET A 29 7.95 -3.56 2.48
C MET A 29 9.34 -4.15 2.20
N GLY A 30 10.42 -3.58 2.75
CA GLY A 30 11.79 -4.00 2.46
C GLY A 30 12.20 -3.81 0.99
N VAL A 31 11.65 -2.80 0.30
CA VAL A 31 11.96 -2.49 -1.11
C VAL A 31 12.57 -1.10 -1.25
N ASN A 32 13.10 -0.79 -2.44
CA ASN A 32 13.62 0.55 -2.71
C ASN A 32 12.47 1.57 -2.89
N LEU A 33 12.71 2.83 -2.53
CA LEU A 33 11.80 3.95 -2.83
C LEU A 33 11.45 4.03 -4.33
N SER A 34 12.41 3.77 -5.22
CA SER A 34 12.17 3.75 -6.67
C SER A 34 11.20 2.64 -7.09
N THR A 35 11.19 1.51 -6.38
CA THR A 35 10.22 0.42 -6.58
C THR A 35 8.81 0.88 -6.23
N VAL A 36 8.62 1.56 -5.09
CA VAL A 36 7.33 2.13 -4.70
C VAL A 36 6.88 3.19 -5.70
N TRP A 37 7.78 4.09 -6.12
CA TRP A 37 7.46 5.08 -7.15
C TRP A 37 7.01 4.42 -8.47
N ARG A 38 7.69 3.36 -8.90
CA ARG A 38 7.32 2.60 -10.11
C ARG A 38 5.94 1.96 -9.95
N TRP A 39 5.64 1.42 -8.77
CA TRP A 39 4.33 0.85 -8.48
C TRP A 39 3.19 1.87 -8.55
N GLU A 40 3.44 3.10 -8.10
CA GLU A 40 2.43 4.16 -8.12
C GLU A 40 2.24 4.85 -9.49
N ASN A 41 3.23 4.77 -10.38
CA ASN A 41 3.21 5.56 -11.62
C ASN A 41 3.27 4.73 -12.92
N VAL A 42 3.82 3.51 -12.87
CA VAL A 42 4.12 2.72 -14.08
C VAL A 42 3.37 1.40 -14.10
N SER A 43 3.56 0.57 -13.08
CA SER A 43 2.99 -0.78 -13.06
C SER A 43 2.88 -1.31 -11.63
N PRO A 44 1.70 -1.82 -11.21
CA PRO A 44 1.49 -2.30 -9.86
C PRO A 44 2.37 -3.51 -9.52
N PRO A 45 2.59 -3.80 -8.22
CA PRO A 45 3.32 -4.98 -7.81
C PRO A 45 2.62 -6.26 -8.28
N SER A 46 3.43 -7.27 -8.61
CA SER A 46 2.99 -8.63 -8.90
C SER A 46 3.52 -9.61 -7.85
N GLY A 47 2.99 -10.84 -7.85
CA GLY A 47 3.48 -11.92 -7.00
C GLY A 47 3.40 -11.61 -5.49
N PRO A 48 4.42 -11.96 -4.69
CA PRO A 48 4.41 -11.79 -3.24
C PRO A 48 4.22 -10.34 -2.78
N ALA A 49 4.79 -9.37 -3.49
CA ALA A 49 4.64 -7.95 -3.17
C ALA A 49 3.18 -7.50 -3.26
N ARG A 50 2.43 -8.05 -4.22
CA ARG A 50 0.99 -7.80 -4.35
C ARG A 50 0.21 -8.36 -3.15
N ALA A 51 0.56 -9.57 -2.72
CA ALA A 51 -0.10 -10.23 -1.59
C ALA A 51 0.17 -9.49 -0.27
N LEU A 52 1.42 -9.07 -0.04
CA LEU A 52 1.81 -8.26 1.13
C LEU A 52 1.05 -6.93 1.17
N LEU A 53 0.98 -6.22 0.03
CA LEU A 53 0.25 -4.97 -0.06
C LEU A 53 -1.25 -5.13 0.20
N ALA A 54 -1.86 -6.22 -0.29
CA ALA A 54 -3.26 -6.55 -0.02
C ALA A 54 -3.48 -6.82 1.48
N ALA A 55 -2.59 -7.56 2.12
CA ALA A 55 -2.65 -7.82 3.56
C ALA A 55 -2.52 -6.54 4.40
N MET A 56 -1.66 -5.59 3.99
CA MET A 56 -1.56 -4.27 4.63
C MET A 56 -2.86 -3.48 4.51
N ALA A 57 -3.50 -3.51 3.33
CA ALA A 57 -4.77 -2.83 3.10
C ALA A 57 -5.91 -3.40 3.94
N ASP A 58 -5.95 -4.73 4.15
CA ASP A 58 -6.95 -5.36 5.01
C ASP A 58 -6.67 -5.13 6.51
N ARG A 59 -5.41 -5.01 6.91
CA ARG A 59 -5.03 -4.66 8.29
C ARG A 59 -5.45 -3.24 8.68
N GLU A 60 -5.38 -2.26 7.77
CA GLU A 60 -5.80 -0.88 8.06
C GLU A 60 -7.28 -0.77 8.48
N LYS A 61 -8.16 -1.63 7.96
CA LYS A 61 -9.58 -1.66 8.38
C LYS A 61 -9.77 -1.93 9.89
N SER A 62 -8.73 -2.37 10.58
CA SER A 62 -8.76 -2.75 12.00
C SER A 62 -8.01 -1.79 12.94
N LEU A 63 -7.30 -0.76 12.43
CA LEU A 63 -6.49 0.14 13.25
C LEU A 63 -7.18 1.51 13.43
N PRO A 64 -7.26 2.06 14.66
CA PRO A 64 -7.68 3.44 14.85
C PRO A 64 -6.63 4.35 14.21
N LYS A 65 -7.07 5.25 13.31
CA LYS A 65 -6.24 6.23 12.61
C LYS A 65 -5.26 6.87 13.60
N LYS A 66 -3.99 6.51 13.53
CA LYS A 66 -2.97 7.11 14.38
C LYS A 66 -2.87 8.58 13.99
N GLY A 67 -3.40 9.45 14.84
CA GLY A 67 -3.20 10.89 14.74
C GLY A 67 -1.70 11.14 14.71
N ARG A 68 -1.18 11.47 13.53
CA ARG A 68 0.23 11.77 13.37
C ARG A 68 0.42 13.21 13.81
N ALA A 69 0.84 13.38 15.05
CA ALA A 69 1.28 14.65 15.58
C ALA A 69 2.42 15.19 14.71
N ALA A 70 2.21 16.38 14.18
CA ALA A 70 3.23 17.32 13.75
C ALA A 70 2.90 18.65 14.44
#